data_AF-A0A5E7L437-F1
#
_entry.id   AF-A0A5E7L437-F1
#
_cell.length_a   1.000
_cell.length_b   1.000
_cell.length_c   1.000
_cell.angle_alpha   90.00
_cell.angle_beta   90.00
_cell.angle_gamma   90.00
#
_symmetry.space_group_name_H-M   'P 1'
#
loop_
_entity.id
_entity.type
_entity.pdbx_description
1 polymer ?
#
loop_
_entity_poly.entity_id
_entity_poly.type
_entity_poly.pdbx_seq_one_letter_code
_entity_poly.pdbx_strand_id
1 'polypeptide(L)' 'MSIKPGPKPIAESTGKKDQRRSVTEENKPKHPDLEVHKHKKGD' A
#
# COMPACT_ATOMS: atom_id res chain seq x y z
N MET A 1 -9.87 0.74 24.40
CA MET A 1 -9.77 1.89 23.48
C MET A 1 -9.43 1.37 22.10
N SER A 2 -10.31 1.56 21.13
CA SER A 2 -10.11 1.10 19.75
C SER A 2 -9.27 2.15 19.02
N ILE A 3 -7.94 2.08 19.11
CA ILE A 3 -7.05 2.98 18.37
C ILE A 3 -7.21 2.63 16.90
N LYS A 4 -7.93 3.48 16.15
CA LYS A 4 -7.98 3.35 14.70
C LYS A 4 -6.54 3.46 14.18
N PRO A 5 -6.08 2.48 13.41
CA PRO A 5 -4.70 2.47 12.95
C PRO A 5 -4.46 3.67 12.04
N GLY A 6 -3.56 4.55 12.47
CA GLY A 6 -3.20 5.76 11.74
C GLY A 6 -2.57 5.47 10.37
N PRO A 7 -2.33 6.53 9.58
CA PRO A 7 -1.63 6.40 8.31
C PRO A 7 -0.33 5.63 8.45
N LYS A 8 -0.03 4.79 7.45
CA LYS A 8 1.22 4.03 7.41
C LYS A 8 2.41 5.00 7.51
N PRO A 9 3.40 4.73 8.37
CA PRO A 9 4.58 5.59 8.46
C PRO A 9 5.37 5.62 7.14
N ILE A 10 6.27 6.58 7.07
CA ILE A 10 7.29 6.66 6.04
C ILE A 10 8.54 5.90 6.51
N ALA A 11 9.15 5.12 5.61
CA ALA A 11 10.44 4.50 5.85
C ALA A 11 11.55 5.55 5.76
N GLU A 12 12.38 5.61 6.80
CA GLU A 12 13.47 6.59 6.93
C GLU A 12 14.47 6.51 5.77
N SER A 13 14.72 5.30 5.25
CA SER A 13 15.71 5.06 4.19
C SER A 13 15.29 5.55 2.81
N THR A 14 13.99 5.52 2.51
CA THR A 14 13.47 5.73 1.15
C THR A 14 12.53 6.92 1.04
N GLY A 15 12.09 7.51 2.16
CA GLY A 15 11.09 8.58 2.17
C GLY A 15 9.72 8.14 1.63
N LYS A 16 9.53 6.86 1.38
CA LYS A 16 8.29 6.25 0.88
C LYS A 16 7.57 5.52 2.01
N LYS A 17 6.27 5.24 1.82
CA LYS A 17 5.49 4.46 2.78
C LYS A 17 6.18 3.13 3.06
N ASP A 18 6.35 2.81 4.34
CA ASP A 18 7.07 1.61 4.77
C ASP A 18 6.35 0.34 4.33
N GLN A 19 6.86 -0.34 3.30
CA GLN A 19 6.25 -1.54 2.74
C GLN A 19 6.20 -2.73 3.72
N ARG A 20 6.94 -2.70 4.83
CA ARG A 20 6.97 -3.78 5.84
C ARG A 20 5.72 -3.80 6.71
N ARG A 21 5.05 -2.66 6.88
CA ARG A 21 3.75 -2.62 7.58
C ARG A 21 2.63 -3.00 6.61
N SER A 22 1.50 -3.52 7.08
CA SER A 22 0.30 -3.70 6.23
C SER A 22 -0.52 -2.41 6.15
N VAL A 23 -1.26 -2.20 5.06
CA VAL A 23 -2.23 -1.09 4.99
C VAL A 23 -3.52 -1.59 5.64
N THR A 24 -4.13 -0.79 6.51
CA THR A 24 -5.38 -1.17 7.20
C THR A 24 -6.59 -0.94 6.30
N GLU A 25 -7.68 -1.67 6.51
CA GLU A 25 -8.91 -1.65 5.70
C GLU A 25 -9.41 -0.21 5.43
N GLU A 26 -9.44 0.66 6.45
CA GLU A 26 -9.85 2.07 6.32
C GLU A 26 -8.93 2.91 5.42
N ASN A 27 -7.64 2.58 5.34
CA ASN A 27 -6.66 3.33 4.54
C ASN A 27 -6.46 2.73 3.14
N LYS A 28 -6.94 1.51 2.90
CA LYS A 28 -6.86 0.81 1.60
C LYS A 28 -7.38 1.65 0.41
N PRO A 29 -8.48 2.42 0.52
CA PRO A 29 -8.98 3.26 -0.58
C PRO A 29 -8.02 4.37 -1.03
N LYS A 30 -7.11 4.82 -0.16
CA LYS A 30 -6.09 5.83 -0.49
C LYS A 30 -4.87 5.26 -1.22
N HIS A 31 -4.88 3.95 -1.45
CA HIS A 31 -3.79 3.17 -2.00
C HIS A 31 -4.35 2.22 -3.07
N PRO A 32 -4.76 2.74 -4.24
CA PRO A 32 -5.25 1.90 -5.32
C PRO A 32 -4.15 0.92 -5.75
N ASP A 33 -4.55 -0.32 -6.03
CA ASP A 33 -3.69 -1.30 -6.66
C ASP A 33 -3.30 -0.81 -8.07
N LEU A 34 -2.07 -1.10 -8.48
CA LEU A 34 -1.61 -0.79 -9.83
C LEU A 34 -2.39 -1.64 -10.83
N GLU A 35 -2.60 -1.10 -12.03
CA GLU A 35 -3.16 -1.89 -13.12
C GLU A 35 -2.31 -3.13 -13.36
N VAL A 36 -2.96 -4.30 -13.30
CA VAL A 36 -2.30 -5.56 -13.62
C VAL A 36 -1.95 -5.53 -15.09
N HIS A 37 -0.66 -5.62 -15.40
CA HIS A 37 -0.21 -5.72 -16.78
C HIS A 37 -0.84 -6.94 -17.46
N LYS A 38 -1.62 -6.71 -18.51
CA LYS A 38 -2.19 -7.78 -19.33
C LYS A 38 -1.12 -8.29 -20.28
N HIS A 39 -0.48 -9.41 -19.93
CA HIS A 39 0.39 -10.12 -20.87
C HIS A 39 -0.41 -10.56 -22.10
N LYS A 40 0.11 -10.28 -23.30
CA LYS A 40 -0.42 -10.89 -24.53
C LYS A 40 -0.08 -12.38 -24.49
N LYS A 41 -1.06 -13.24 -24.76
CA LYS A 41 -0.81 -14.67 -24.90
C LYS A 41 -0.09 -14.91 -26.22
N GLY A 42 1.21 -15.23 -26.16
CA GLY A 42 1.98 -15.71 -27.32
C GLY A 42 3.09 -14.80 -27.86
N ASP A 43 3.69 -13.92 -27.04
CA ASP A 43 5.06 -13.42 -27.30
C ASP A 43 6.10 -14.47 -26.86
#